data_AF-A0A977IH72-F1
#
_entry.id   AF-A0A977IH72-F1
#
_cell.length_a   1.000
_cell.length_b   1.000
_cell.length_c   1.000
_cell.angle_alpha   90.00
_cell.angle_beta   90.00
_cell.angle_gamma   90.00
#
_symmetry.space_group_name_H-M   'P 1'
#
loop_
_entity.id
_entity.type
_entity.pdbx_description
1 polymer ?
#
loop_
_entity_poly.entity_id
_entity_poly.type
_entity_poly.pdbx_seq_one_letter_code
_entity_poly.pdbx_strand_id
1 'polypeptide(L)' 'MRRKRSTDDVTSTRSFRNCSFCGRSIPAGTGIMHVRNDGRILWTCSDKCKKNLFILRRDPRKLKWTERYVLGGAQVKKK' A
#
# COMPACT_ATOMS: atom_id res chain seq x y z
N MET A 1 14.49 -12.91 -12.80
CA MET A 1 14.38 -11.43 -12.81
C MET A 1 12.91 -11.03 -12.92
N ARG A 2 12.22 -10.71 -11.82
CA ARG A 2 10.80 -10.28 -11.87
C ARG A 2 10.76 -8.84 -12.38
N ARG A 3 10.36 -8.67 -13.65
CA ARG A 3 10.07 -7.38 -14.26
C ARG A 3 9.24 -6.55 -13.27
N LYS A 4 9.70 -5.33 -12.97
CA LYS A 4 8.93 -4.35 -12.20
C LYS A 4 7.64 -4.13 -13.00
N ARG A 5 6.56 -4.85 -12.66
CA ARG A 5 5.24 -4.60 -13.23
C ARG A 5 4.88 -3.20 -12.73
N SER A 6 5.15 -2.22 -13.56
CA SER A 6 4.70 -0.84 -13.48
C SER A 6 3.19 -0.91 -13.29
N THR A 7 2.72 -0.67 -12.07
CA THR A 7 1.30 -0.48 -11.77
C THR A 7 0.92 0.97 -12.09
N ASP A 8 1.47 1.51 -13.17
CA ASP A 8 1.41 2.93 -13.51
C ASP A 8 0.58 3.15 -14.78
N ASP A 9 -0.17 2.13 -15.24
CA ASP A 9 -1.15 2.28 -16.33
C ASP A 9 -2.50 1.67 -15.92
N VAL A 10 -3.18 2.36 -15.00
CA VAL A 10 -4.66 2.31 -14.88
C VAL A 10 -5.14 3.74 -14.87
N THR A 11 -4.95 4.41 -16.00
CA THR A 11 -5.72 5.60 -16.35
C THR A 11 -7.14 5.14 -16.68
N SER A 12 -8.09 5.52 -15.83
CA SER A 12 -9.54 5.47 -16.10
C SER A 12 -10.31 4.16 -15.82
N THR A 13 -10.33 3.69 -14.57
CA THR A 13 -11.46 2.90 -14.06
C THR A 13 -11.82 3.34 -12.64
N ARG A 14 -13.12 3.43 -12.34
CA ARG A 14 -13.71 3.95 -11.10
C ARG A 14 -12.95 3.45 -9.86
N SER A 15 -12.27 4.35 -9.16
CA SER A 15 -11.52 4.06 -7.95
C SER A 15 -12.48 3.76 -6.80
N PHE A 16 -12.39 2.55 -6.26
CA PHE A 16 -13.33 2.10 -5.23
C PHE A 16 -12.79 2.29 -3.82
N ARG A 17 -11.47 2.09 -3.63
CA ARG A 17 -10.82 2.17 -2.31
C ARG A 17 -9.37 2.63 -2.41
N ASN A 18 -8.81 3.07 -1.30
CA ASN A 18 -7.41 3.49 -1.21
C ASN A 18 -6.55 2.37 -0.62
N CYS A 19 -5.34 2.21 -1.14
CA CYS A 19 -4.38 1.27 -0.60
C CYS A 19 -3.86 1.73 0.76
N SER A 20 -3.95 0.87 1.77
CA SER A 20 -3.51 1.15 3.14
C SER A 20 -1.99 1.36 3.27
N PHE A 21 -1.19 0.88 2.31
CA PHE A 21 0.27 1.03 2.34
C PHE A 21 0.77 2.21 1.53
N CYS A 22 0.60 2.16 0.21
CA CYS A 22 1.21 3.15 -0.68
C CYS A 22 0.40 4.44 -0.82
N GLY A 23 -0.88 4.45 -0.43
CA GLY A 23 -1.78 5.60 -0.57
C GLY A 23 -2.58 5.61 -1.87
N ARG A 24 -2.09 4.92 -2.91
CA ARG A 24 -2.70 4.92 -4.25
C ARG A 24 -4.14 4.41 -4.26
N SER A 25 -4.94 4.96 -5.15
CA SER A 25 -6.28 4.48 -5.48
C SER A 25 -6.22 3.08 -6.10
N ILE A 26 -7.15 2.21 -5.69
CA ILE A 26 -7.30 0.86 -6.23
C ILE A 26 -8.49 0.86 -7.20
N PRO A 27 -8.29 0.46 -8.47
CA PRO A 27 -9.39 0.32 -9.42
C PRO A 27 -10.30 -0.84 -9.01
N ALA A 28 -11.59 -0.74 -9.35
CA ALA A 28 -12.55 -1.79 -9.08
C ALA A 28 -12.10 -3.14 -9.69
N GLY A 29 -12.38 -4.25 -8.99
CA GLY A 29 -11.98 -5.60 -9.42
C GLY A 29 -10.49 -5.93 -9.22
N THR A 30 -9.68 -5.02 -8.70
CA THR A 30 -8.24 -5.24 -8.45
C THR A 30 -7.91 -5.11 -6.96
N GLY A 31 -6.80 -5.71 -6.56
CA GLY A 31 -6.24 -5.61 -5.22
C GLY A 31 -6.54 -6.82 -4.35
N ILE A 32 -6.04 -6.78 -3.11
CA ILE A 32 -6.18 -7.86 -2.14
C ILE A 32 -6.77 -7.27 -0.86
N MET A 33 -7.85 -7.90 -0.40
CA MET A 33 -8.46 -7.65 0.90
C MET A 33 -7.79 -8.54 1.95
N HIS A 34 -7.26 -7.93 3.00
CA HIS A 34 -6.75 -8.68 4.15
C HIS A 34 -7.53 -8.30 5.41
N VAL A 35 -8.15 -9.29 6.02
CA VAL A 35 -8.92 -9.14 7.26
C VAL A 35 -8.02 -9.56 8.42
N ARG A 36 -7.81 -8.66 9.37
CA ARG A 36 -7.09 -8.96 10.62
C ARG A 36 -8.01 -9.65 11.62
N ASN A 37 -7.43 -10.33 12.60
CA ASN A 37 -8.18 -10.92 13.72
C ASN A 37 -9.03 -9.87 14.48
N ASP A 38 -8.58 -8.61 14.50
CA ASP A 38 -9.30 -7.47 15.09
C ASP A 38 -10.54 -7.03 14.27
N GLY A 39 -10.88 -7.73 13.18
CA GLY A 39 -11.94 -7.35 12.23
C GLY A 39 -11.58 -6.21 11.27
N ARG A 40 -10.40 -5.59 11.43
CA ARG A 40 -9.96 -4.49 10.55
C ARG A 40 -9.61 -4.98 9.16
N ILE A 41 -10.19 -4.33 8.15
CA ILE A 41 -9.96 -4.63 6.74
C ILE A 41 -8.87 -3.71 6.19
N LEU A 42 -7.79 -4.33 5.68
CA LEU A 42 -6.69 -3.64 5.01
C LEU A 42 -6.74 -3.95 3.52
N TRP A 43 -6.78 -2.90 2.71
CA TRP A 43 -6.78 -3.02 1.25
C TRP A 43 -5.39 -2.76 0.70
N THR A 44 -4.93 -3.63 -0.19
CA THR A 44 -3.61 -3.49 -0.83
C THR A 44 -3.75 -3.56 -2.35
N CYS A 45 -3.01 -2.70 -3.06
CA CYS A 45 -3.07 -2.66 -4.54
C CYS A 45 -2.28 -3.80 -5.20
N SER A 46 -1.24 -4.33 -4.54
CA SER A 46 -0.34 -5.33 -5.12
C SER A 46 0.36 -6.18 -4.05
N ASP A 47 0.91 -7.31 -4.47
CA ASP A 47 1.74 -8.17 -3.61
C ASP A 47 2.95 -7.44 -3.02
N LYS A 48 3.48 -6.42 -3.72
CA LYS A 48 4.56 -5.58 -3.18
C LYS A 48 4.11 -4.88 -1.90
N CYS A 49 2.90 -4.31 -1.91
CA CYS A 49 2.32 -3.65 -0.75
C CYS A 49 1.96 -4.65 0.36
N LYS A 50 1.40 -5.82 0.00
CA LYS A 50 1.11 -6.91 0.94
C LYS A 50 2.38 -7.37 1.67
N LYS A 51 3.45 -7.69 0.94
CA LYS A 51 4.71 -8.15 1.52
C LYS A 51 5.35 -7.09 2.42
N ASN A 52 5.31 -5.83 2.02
CA ASN A 52 5.87 -4.74 2.82
C ASN A 52 5.09 -4.49 4.12
N LEU A 53 3.76 -4.63 4.08
CA LEU A 53 2.91 -4.51 5.26
C LEU A 53 3.08 -5.69 6.23
N PHE A 54 2.98 -6.92 5.73
CA PHE A 54 2.80 -8.09 6.60
C PHE A 54 4.09 -8.86 6.91
N ILE A 55 4.98 -8.99 5.93
CA ILE A 55 6.21 -9.77 6.07
C ILE A 55 7.34 -8.86 6.55
N LEU A 56 7.59 -7.79 5.81
CA LEU A 56 8.73 -6.90 6.08
C LEU A 56 8.41 -5.81 7.11
N ARG A 57 7.13 -5.62 7.46
CA ARG A 57 6.65 -4.67 8.49
C ARG A 57 7.27 -3.27 8.35
N ARG A 58 7.42 -2.80 7.11
CA ARG A 58 8.04 -1.48 6.85
C ARG A 58 7.02 -0.37 7.06
N ASP A 59 7.44 0.74 7.63
CA ASP A 59 6.61 1.94 7.73
C ASP A 59 6.55 2.65 6.37
N PRO A 60 5.37 2.81 5.73
CA PRO A 60 5.25 3.44 4.42
C PRO A 60 5.81 4.87 4.41
N ARG A 61 5.67 5.60 5.53
CA ARG A 61 6.16 6.97 5.69
C ARG A 61 7.67 7.14 5.51
N LYS A 62 8.45 6.06 5.64
CA LYS A 62 9.91 6.04 5.44
C LYS A 62 10.32 5.71 4.01
N LEU A 63 9.40 5.22 3.17
CA LEU A 63 9.72 4.83 1.78
C LEU A 63 9.33 5.91 0.78
N LYS A 64 10.35 6.47 0.12
CA LYS A 64 10.23 7.56 -0.88
C LYS A 64 9.27 7.28 -2.05
N TRP A 65 9.02 6.01 -2.38
CA TRP A 65 8.16 5.64 -3.52
C TRP A 65 6.67 5.55 -3.17
N THR A 66 6.30 5.71 -1.90
CA THR A 66 4.89 5.73 -1.48
C THR A 66 4.39 7.16 -1.41
N GLU A 67 3.11 7.38 -1.68
CA GLU A 67 2.47 8.71 -1.55
C GLU A 67 2.33 9.13 -0.09
N ARG A 68 2.47 8.18 0.84
CA ARG A 68 2.46 8.42 2.29
C ARG A 68 3.82 8.85 2.83
N TYR A 69 4.83 9.00 1.98
CA TYR A 69 6.16 9.43 2.38
C TYR A 69 6.13 10.85 2.93
N VAL A 70 6.82 11.06 4.06
CA VAL A 70 6.93 12.39 4.70
C VAL A 70 8.39 12.80 4.72
N LEU A 71 8.69 13.98 4.18
CA LEU A 71 10.03 14.56 4.19
C LEU A 71 10.40 14.92 5.64
N GLY A 72 11.56 14.47 6.12
CA GLY A 72 12.00 14.64 7.52
C GLY A 72 11.78 13.41 8.42
N GLY A 73 11.22 12.32 7.88
CA GLY A 73 11.02 11.08 8.62
C GLY A 73 9.80 11.12 9.54
N ALA A 74 9.01 10.04 9.53
CA ALA A 74 7.91 9.93 10.48
C ALA A 74 8.46 9.79 11.90
N GLN A 75 8.16 10.75 12.77
CA GLN A 75 8.35 10.67 14.21
C GLN A 75 7.43 9.56 14.76
N VAL A 76 7.91 8.32 14.75
CA VAL A 76 7.25 7.24 15.46
C VAL A 76 7.60 7.45 16.93
N LYS A 77 6.66 7.98 17.73
CA LYS A 77 6.78 7.93 19.19
C LYS A 77 6.93 6.45 19.56
N LYS A 78 8.15 6.02 19.85
CA LYS A 78 8.40 4.72 20.47
C LYS A 78 7.73 4.78 21.85
N LYS A 79 6.75 3.93 22.09
CA LYS A 79 6.25 3.64 23.43
C LYS A 79 6.97 2.39 23.91
#